data_AF-V6K3M4-F1
#
_entry.id   AF-V6K3M4-F1
#
_cell.length_a   1.000
_cell.length_b   1.000
_cell.length_c   1.000
_cell.angle_alpha   90.00
_cell.angle_beta   90.00
_cell.angle_gamma   90.00
#
_symmetry.space_group_name_H-M   'P 1'
#
loop_
_entity.id
_entity.type
_entity.pdbx_description
1 polymer ?
#
loop_
_entity_poly.entity_id
_entity_poly.type
_entity_poly.pdbx_seq_one_letter_code
_entity_poly.pdbx_strand_id
1 'polypeptide(L)' 'MYGLTHTKNREGVLVLTVWTRKRSGYGGGFDTFDKTLVSFLTREGVSLAQGYVLNVYGSDGTRLHHFDTTVENNP' A
#
# COMPACT_ATOMS: atom_id res chain seq x y z
N MET A 1 -1.87 4.70 -11.50
CA MET A 1 -1.67 3.28 -11.12
C MET A 1 -2.10 2.43 -12.31
N TYR A 2 -1.39 1.34 -12.60
CA TYR A 2 -1.83 0.39 -13.65
C TYR A 2 -1.95 -1.04 -13.14
N GLY A 3 -1.47 -1.33 -11.93
CA GLY A 3 -1.68 -2.61 -11.27
C GLY A 3 -1.76 -2.42 -9.76
N LEU A 4 -2.62 -3.20 -9.14
CA LEU A 4 -2.73 -3.39 -7.70
C LEU A 4 -2.85 -4.88 -7.44
N THR A 5 -2.02 -5.41 -6.58
CA THR A 5 -2.23 -6.74 -5.99
C THR A 5 -2.29 -6.60 -4.49
N HIS A 6 -3.09 -7.46 -3.88
CA HIS A 6 -3.20 -7.56 -2.44
C HIS A 6 -3.14 -9.03 -2.04
N THR A 7 -2.34 -9.33 -1.03
CA THR A 7 -2.21 -10.68 -0.46
C THR A 7 -2.16 -10.57 1.05
N LYS A 8 -2.59 -11.61 1.75
CA LYS A 8 -2.27 -11.73 3.18
C LYS A 8 -0.95 -12.46 3.34
N ASN A 9 -0.08 -11.97 4.21
CA ASN A 9 1.13 -12.71 4.59
C ASN A 9 0.76 -13.86 5.56
N ARG A 10 1.77 -14.62 6.01
CA ARG A 10 1.57 -15.75 6.94
C ARG A 10 1.00 -15.35 8.29
N GLU A 11 1.10 -14.08 8.66
CA GLU A 11 0.64 -13.52 9.93
C GLU A 11 -0.75 -12.89 9.81
N GLY A 12 -1.35 -12.90 8.61
CA GLY A 12 -2.66 -12.32 8.36
C GLY A 12 -2.63 -10.84 7.97
N VAL A 13 -1.46 -10.20 8.00
CA VAL A 13 -1.25 -8.81 7.59
C VAL A 13 -1.49 -8.66 6.10
N LEU A 14 -2.22 -7.62 5.72
CA LEU A 14 -2.47 -7.29 4.33
C LEU A 14 -1.22 -6.64 3.71
N VAL A 15 -0.67 -7.27 2.68
CA VAL A 15 0.41 -6.72 1.86
C VAL A 15 -0.17 -6.23 0.54
N LEU A 16 -0.07 -4.93 0.33
CA LEU A 16 -0.48 -4.20 -0.86
C LEU A 16 0.74 -3.91 -1.71
N THR A 17 0.67 -4.25 -3.00
CA THR A 17 1.68 -3.90 -3.98
C THR A 17 1.04 -3.14 -5.12
N VAL A 18 1.53 -1.92 -5.33
CA VAL A 18 1.02 -0.99 -6.34
C VAL A 18 2.10 -0.71 -7.36
N TRP A 19 1.75 -0.84 -8.64
CA TRP A 19 2.60 -0.41 -9.74
C TRP A 19 2.10 0.89 -10.37
N THR A 20 3.00 1.85 -10.48
CA THR A 20 2.72 3.17 -11.03
C THR A 20 3.64 3.50 -12.21
N ARG A 21 3.17 4.38 -13.09
CA ARG A 21 3.99 4.94 -14.19
C ARG A 21 4.81 6.15 -13.75
N LYS A 22 4.67 6.57 -12.48
CA LYS A 22 5.50 7.65 -11.94
C LYS A 22 6.96 7.22 -11.93
N ARG A 23 7.84 8.11 -12.38
CA ARG A 23 9.31 7.92 -12.33
C ARG A 23 9.91 8.35 -10.99
N SER A 24 9.19 9.17 -10.23
CA SER A 24 9.56 9.59 -8.88
C SER A 24 8.42 9.23 -7.91
N GLY A 25 8.75 9.07 -6.63
CA GLY A 25 7.79 8.74 -5.57
C GLY A 25 6.66 9.76 -5.42
N TYR A 26 5.77 9.52 -4.46
CA TYR A 26 4.55 10.32 -4.31
C TYR A 26 4.78 11.71 -3.68
N GLY A 27 5.99 12.04 -3.22
CA GLY A 27 6.28 13.30 -2.55
C GLY A 27 5.31 13.55 -1.39
N GLY A 28 4.85 14.79 -1.22
CA GLY A 28 3.83 15.16 -0.22
C GLY A 28 2.40 14.64 -0.51
N GLY A 29 2.16 14.00 -1.66
CA GLY A 29 0.84 13.49 -2.04
C GLY A 29 0.57 12.03 -1.64
N PHE A 30 1.48 11.41 -0.88
CA PHE A 30 1.34 10.01 -0.49
C PHE A 30 0.16 9.80 0.47
N ASP A 31 -0.04 10.68 1.45
CA ASP A 31 -1.13 10.58 2.43
C ASP A 31 -2.52 10.58 1.77
N THR A 32 -2.74 11.42 0.76
CA THR A 32 -3.99 11.43 -0.01
C THR A 32 -4.19 10.15 -0.82
N PHE A 33 -3.10 9.63 -1.40
CA PHE A 33 -3.13 8.36 -2.13
C PHE A 33 -3.47 7.19 -1.21
N ASP A 34 -2.82 7.13 -0.05
CA ASP A 34 -3.03 6.13 0.99
C ASP A 34 -4.50 6.10 1.45
N LYS A 35 -5.05 7.24 1.86
CA LYS A 35 -6.46 7.38 2.27
C LYS A 35 -7.44 6.93 1.19
N THR A 36 -7.14 7.24 -0.07
CA THR A 36 -7.98 6.84 -1.21
C THR A 36 -7.93 5.32 -1.41
N LEU A 37 -6.75 4.71 -1.31
CA LEU A 37 -6.55 3.27 -1.44
C LEU A 37 -7.24 2.50 -0.31
N VAL A 38 -7.07 2.94 0.93
CA VAL A 38 -7.73 2.38 2.13
C VAL A 38 -9.25 2.43 2.00
N SER A 39 -9.78 3.57 1.53
CA SER A 39 -11.22 3.73 1.31
C SER A 39 -11.75 2.78 0.24
N PHE A 40 -11.00 2.56 -0.83
CA PHE A 40 -11.35 1.60 -1.88
C PHE A 40 -11.35 0.16 -1.35
N LEU A 41 -10.29 -0.26 -0.65
CA LEU A 41 -10.17 -1.62 -0.10
C LEU A 41 -11.25 -1.94 0.92
N THR A 42 -11.60 -0.97 1.77
CA THR A 42 -12.70 -1.12 2.73
C THR A 42 -14.03 -1.33 2.03
N ARG A 43 -14.29 -0.64 0.91
CA ARG A 43 -15.51 -0.83 0.10
C ARG A 43 -15.56 -2.20 -0.57
N GLU A 44 -14.41 -2.75 -0.94
CA GLU A 44 -14.28 -4.12 -1.48
C GLU A 44 -14.35 -5.21 -0.40
N GLY A 45 -14.55 -4.85 0.87
CA GLY A 45 -14.66 -5.79 1.98
C GLY A 45 -13.30 -6.34 2.48
N VAL A 46 -12.19 -5.72 2.08
CA VAL A 46 -10.86 -6.11 2.56
C VAL A 46 -10.66 -5.58 3.98
N SER A 47 -10.42 -6.50 4.92
CA SER A 47 -10.16 -6.14 6.32
C SER A 47 -8.73 -5.60 6.51
N LEU A 48 -8.65 -4.44 7.17
CA LEU A 48 -7.40 -3.74 7.53
C LEU A 48 -7.14 -3.77 9.05
N ALA A 49 -7.86 -4.61 9.80
CA ALA A 49 -7.87 -4.60 11.27
C ALA A 49 -6.51 -4.89 11.92
N GLN A 50 -5.61 -5.61 11.23
CA GLN A 50 -4.25 -5.92 11.69
C GLN A 50 -3.19 -4.95 11.11
N GLY A 51 -3.64 -3.86 10.48
CA GLY A 51 -2.78 -3.01 9.67
C GLY A 51 -2.49 -3.61 8.29
N TYR A 52 -1.70 -2.88 7.53
CA TYR A 52 -1.27 -3.26 6.19
C TYR A 52 0.11 -2.69 5.86
N VAL A 53 0.79 -3.37 4.95
CA VAL A 53 2.05 -2.95 4.35
C VAL A 53 1.79 -2.56 2.91
N LEU A 54 2.16 -1.35 2.53
CA LEU A 54 2.02 -0.83 1.18
C LEU A 54 3.38 -0.61 0.54
N ASN A 55 3.64 -1.36 -0.53
CA ASN A 55 4.80 -1.19 -1.39
C ASN A 55 4.37 -0.58 -2.72
N VAL A 56 5.04 0.51 -3.10
CA VAL A 56 4.79 1.21 -4.36
C VAL A 56 6.02 1.08 -5.26
N TYR A 57 5.82 0.57 -6.46
CA TYR A 57 6.86 0.35 -7.45
C TYR A 57 6.65 1.22 -8.69
N GLY A 58 7.76 1.71 -9.24
CA GLY A 58 7.82 2.37 -10.54
C GLY A 58 7.64 1.37 -11.68
N SER A 59 7.54 1.88 -12.90
CA SER A 59 7.42 1.05 -14.11
C SER A 59 8.69 0.23 -14.41
N ASP A 60 9.81 0.62 -13.81
CA ASP A 60 11.12 -0.06 -13.87
C ASP A 60 11.30 -1.12 -12.78
N GLY A 61 10.30 -1.31 -11.91
CA GLY A 61 10.40 -2.21 -10.76
C GLY A 61 11.13 -1.61 -9.55
N THR A 62 11.57 -0.36 -9.61
CA THR A 62 12.19 0.32 -8.46
C THR A 62 11.14 0.60 -7.39
N ARG A 63 11.43 0.26 -6.13
CA ARG A 63 10.54 0.60 -5.01
C ARG A 63 10.61 2.10 -4.73
N LEU A 64 9.52 2.80 -5.03
CA LEU A 64 9.39 4.25 -4.87
C LEU A 64 8.93 4.64 -3.46
N HIS A 65 8.15 3.78 -2.81
CA HIS A 65 7.65 4.03 -1.46
C HIS A 65 7.37 2.73 -0.72
N HIS A 66 7.56 2.77 0.60
CA HIS A 66 7.22 1.69 1.52
C HIS A 66 6.56 2.33 2.74
N PHE A 67 5.37 1.82 3.09
CA PHE A 67 4.59 2.30 4.20
C PHE A 67 4.04 1.11 4.97
N ASP A 68 4.23 1.10 6.28
CA ASP A 68 3.84 0.00 7.16
C ASP A 68 3.01 0.56 8.30
N THR A 69 1.79 0.04 8.47
CA THR A 69 0.84 0.44 9.51
C THR A 69 0.57 -0.68 10.51
N THR A 70 1.34 -1.78 10.44
CA THR A 70 1.21 -2.89 11.36
C THR A 70 1.56 -2.47 12.78
N VAL A 71 0.85 -3.07 13.74
CA VAL A 71 0.90 -2.69 15.17
C VAL A 71 2.30 -2.87 15.77
N GLU A 72 3.17 -3.68 15.14
CA GLU A 72 4.57 -3.85 15.56
C GLU A 72 5.42 -2.58 15.41
N ASN A 73 4.94 -1.54 14.71
CA ASN A 73 5.65 -0.26 14.54
C ASN A 73 5.00 0.94 15.25
N ASN A 74 3.99 0.73 16.12
CA ASN A 74 3.36 1.80 16.88
C ASN A 74 3.76 1.70 18.37
N PRO A 75 4.77 2.47 18.84
CA PRO A 75 5.22 2.44 20.23
C PRO A 75 4.18 2.95 21.24
#